data_AF-A0A962FNC7-F1
#
_entry.id   AF-A0A962FNC7-F1
#
_cell.length_a   1.000
_cell.length_b   1.000
_cell.length_c   1.000
_cell.angle_alpha   90.00
_cell.angle_beta   90.00
_cell.angle_gamma   90.00
#
_symmetry.space_group_name_H-M   'P 1'
#
loop_
_entity.id
_entity.type
_entity.pdbx_description
1 polymer ?
#
loop_
_entity_poly.entity_id
_entity_poly.type
_entity_poly.pdbx_seq_one_letter_code
_entity_poly.pdbx_strand_id
1 'polypeptide(L)'
;MHREHRAEALVARALATLRDEILPTLSGDKRYAGSMMANALEIALRDMQGESDAAEWALLDPIYGEGEGSMARLAGDIRSGAVSEASHAKLVENLRRHVVAELKVRNPRFLKSRGVTG
;
A
#
# COMPACT_ATOMS: atom_id res chain seq x y z
N MET A 1 -6.43 -18.58 -9.33
CA MET A 1 -5.29 -18.15 -8.49
C MET A 1 -3.89 -18.25 -9.15
N HIS A 2 -3.73 -18.55 -10.45
CA HIS A 2 -2.39 -18.69 -11.08
C HIS A 2 -1.95 -17.53 -12.01
N ARG A 3 -2.81 -16.54 -12.29
CA ARG A 3 -2.46 -15.43 -13.21
C ARG A 3 -1.81 -14.23 -12.51
N GLU A 4 -2.23 -13.89 -11.29
CA GLU A 4 -1.74 -12.71 -10.55
C GLU A 4 -0.23 -12.77 -10.29
N HIS A 5 0.25 -13.90 -9.76
CA HIS A 5 1.68 -14.09 -9.49
C HIS A 5 2.55 -14.04 -10.75
N ARG A 6 1.96 -14.28 -11.94
CA ARG A 6 2.69 -14.15 -13.21
C ARG A 6 2.88 -12.69 -13.61
N ALA A 7 1.88 -11.84 -13.38
CA ALA A 7 1.99 -10.41 -13.63
C ALA A 7 2.97 -9.75 -12.65
N GLU A 8 2.85 -10.06 -11.35
CA GLU A 8 3.78 -9.60 -10.31
C GLU A 8 5.23 -10.00 -10.64
N ALA A 9 5.46 -11.27 -11.00
CA ALA A 9 6.80 -11.76 -11.34
C ALA A 9 7.38 -11.07 -12.59
N LEU A 10 6.55 -10.76 -13.60
CA LEU A 10 6.98 -10.03 -14.80
C LEU A 10 7.38 -8.58 -14.46
N VAL A 11 6.58 -7.89 -13.65
CA VAL A 11 6.87 -6.52 -13.20
C VAL A 11 8.14 -6.51 -12.33
N ALA A 12 8.28 -7.46 -11.41
CA ALA A 12 9.47 -7.61 -10.57
C ALA A 12 10.72 -7.87 -11.41
N ARG A 13 10.64 -8.72 -12.45
CA ARG A 13 11.75 -8.97 -13.36
C ARG A 13 12.12 -7.73 -14.18
N ALA A 14 11.13 -7.02 -14.70
CA ALA A 14 11.35 -5.79 -15.45
C ALA A 14 12.01 -4.70 -14.59
N LEU A 15 11.58 -4.57 -13.33
CA LEU A 15 12.17 -3.65 -12.37
C LEU A 15 13.63 -4.02 -12.04
N ALA A 16 13.94 -5.30 -11.83
CA ALA A 16 15.30 -5.76 -11.59
C ALA A 16 16.22 -5.44 -12.79
N THR A 17 15.79 -5.78 -14.01
CA THR A 17 16.56 -5.45 -15.22
C THR A 17 16.74 -3.94 -15.39
N LEU A 18 15.69 -3.13 -15.14
CA LEU A 18 15.78 -1.68 -15.20
C LEU A 18 16.82 -1.13 -14.21
N ARG A 19 16.86 -1.65 -12.98
CA ARG A 19 17.75 -1.18 -11.92
C ARG A 19 19.18 -1.64 -12.06
N ASP A 20 19.36 -2.93 -12.33
CA ASP A 20 20.66 -3.57 -12.18
C ASP A 20 21.44 -3.52 -13.51
N GLU A 21 20.72 -3.51 -14.63
CA GLU A 21 21.33 -3.58 -15.97
C GLU A 21 21.22 -2.25 -16.72
N ILE A 22 20.04 -1.62 -16.73
CA ILE A 22 19.80 -0.45 -17.59
C ILE A 22 20.25 0.85 -16.91
N LEU A 23 19.75 1.14 -15.71
CA LEU A 23 20.00 2.40 -14.98
C LEU A 23 21.49 2.79 -14.86
N PRO A 24 22.41 1.86 -14.55
CA PRO A 24 23.83 2.18 -14.46
C PRO A 24 24.43 2.69 -15.77
N THR A 25 23.90 2.22 -16.91
CA THR A 25 24.37 2.57 -18.26
C THR A 25 23.82 3.91 -18.78
N LEU A 26 22.76 4.44 -18.17
CA LEU A 26 22.14 5.69 -18.60
C LEU A 26 23.00 6.91 -18.20
N SER A 27 22.98 7.95 -19.04
CA SER A 27 23.58 9.26 -18.77
C SER A 27 22.57 10.22 -18.11
N GLY A 28 23.07 11.22 -17.39
CA GLY A 28 22.35 12.31 -16.67
C GLY A 28 20.82 12.30 -16.76
N ASP A 29 20.27 12.97 -17.77
CA ASP A 29 18.81 13.16 -17.93
C ASP A 29 18.03 11.85 -18.05
N LYS A 30 18.62 10.83 -18.69
CA LYS A 30 18.02 9.50 -18.80
C LYS A 30 18.05 8.73 -17.48
N ARG A 31 19.04 8.97 -16.61
CA ARG A 31 19.06 8.38 -15.25
C ARG A 31 17.90 8.87 -14.39
N TYR A 32 17.55 10.15 -14.50
CA TYR A 32 16.39 10.68 -13.78
C TYR A 32 15.11 9.97 -14.23
N ALA A 33 14.87 9.93 -15.54
CA ALA A 33 13.71 9.24 -16.11
C ALA A 33 13.67 7.75 -15.71
N GLY A 34 14.80 7.04 -15.82
CA GLY A 34 14.90 5.64 -15.41
C GLY A 34 14.65 5.43 -13.91
N SER A 35 15.10 6.34 -13.05
CA SER A 35 14.88 6.27 -11.60
C SER A 35 13.42 6.51 -11.25
N MET A 36 12.76 7.45 -11.96
CA MET A 36 11.34 7.71 -11.83
C MET A 36 10.51 6.49 -12.27
N MET A 37 10.86 5.86 -13.39
CA MET A 37 10.24 4.61 -13.86
C MET A 37 10.41 3.47 -12.85
N ALA A 38 11.61 3.28 -12.30
CA ALA A 38 11.88 2.25 -11.30
C ALA A 38 11.02 2.47 -10.03
N ASN A 39 10.90 3.71 -9.57
CA ASN A 39 10.07 4.05 -8.42
C ASN A 39 8.57 3.80 -8.69
N ALA A 40 8.08 4.14 -9.88
CA ALA A 40 6.68 3.87 -10.25
C ALA A 40 6.37 2.37 -10.31
N LEU A 41 7.28 1.56 -10.88
CA LEU A 41 7.14 0.10 -10.94
C LEU A 41 7.20 -0.55 -9.55
N GLU A 42 8.00 -0.02 -8.63
CA GLU A 42 7.97 -0.46 -7.23
C GLU A 42 6.61 -0.22 -6.56
N ILE A 43 6.01 0.95 -6.78
CA ILE A 43 4.70 1.28 -6.20
C ILE A 43 3.66 0.32 -6.76
N ALA A 44 3.65 0.12 -8.08
CA ALA A 44 2.75 -0.83 -8.73
C ALA A 44 2.95 -2.26 -8.22
N LEU A 45 4.18 -2.72 -8.01
CA LEU A 45 4.44 -4.06 -7.50
C LEU A 45 3.90 -4.24 -6.06
N ARG A 46 4.04 -3.23 -5.21
CA ARG A 46 3.48 -3.26 -3.84
C ARG A 46 1.97 -3.24 -3.84
N ASP A 47 1.37 -2.50 -4.77
CA ASP A 47 -0.08 -2.45 -4.97
C ASP A 47 -0.61 -3.83 -5.36
N MET A 48 0.07 -4.49 -6.32
CA MET A 48 -0.26 -5.85 -6.75
C MET A 48 -0.10 -6.91 -5.66
N GLN A 49 0.73 -6.67 -4.64
CA GLN A 49 0.93 -7.60 -3.52
C GLN A 49 -0.18 -7.54 -2.46
N GLY A 50 -1.16 -6.63 -2.60
CA GLY A 50 -2.40 -6.65 -1.82
C GLY A 50 -2.28 -6.33 -0.33
N GLU A 51 -1.14 -5.82 0.15
CA GLU A 51 -0.96 -5.47 1.57
C GLU A 51 -1.93 -4.37 2.05
N SER A 52 -2.28 -3.43 1.16
CA SER A 52 -3.24 -2.36 1.45
C SER A 52 -4.67 -2.92 1.58
N ASP A 53 -5.03 -3.81 0.67
CA ASP A 53 -6.35 -4.45 0.66
C ASP A 53 -6.51 -5.29 1.93
N ALA A 54 -5.58 -6.19 2.25
CA ALA A 54 -5.69 -7.00 3.47
C ALA A 54 -5.89 -6.18 4.76
N ALA A 55 -5.23 -5.02 4.87
CA ALA A 55 -5.39 -4.12 6.02
C ALA A 55 -6.72 -3.36 6.01
N GLU A 56 -7.26 -3.02 4.85
CA GLU A 56 -8.58 -2.41 4.69
C GLU A 56 -9.70 -3.37 5.10
N TRP A 57 -9.65 -4.62 4.63
CA TRP A 57 -10.64 -5.65 4.97
C TRP A 57 -10.62 -5.96 6.48
N ALA A 58 -9.42 -6.10 7.07
CA ALA A 58 -9.28 -6.29 8.52
C ALA A 58 -9.81 -5.12 9.38
N LEU A 59 -9.92 -3.92 8.79
CA LEU A 59 -10.52 -2.75 9.43
C LEU A 59 -12.05 -2.73 9.25
N LEU A 60 -12.56 -3.07 8.07
CA LEU A 60 -13.96 -2.91 7.69
C LEU A 60 -14.85 -4.08 8.09
N ASP A 61 -14.39 -5.32 7.89
CA ASP A 61 -15.21 -6.52 8.09
C ASP A 61 -15.77 -6.65 9.52
N PRO A 62 -15.02 -6.31 10.58
CA PRO A 62 -15.57 -6.36 11.95
C PRO A 62 -16.69 -5.34 12.22
N ILE A 63 -16.85 -4.32 11.37
CA ILE A 63 -17.78 -3.21 11.58
C ILE A 63 -19.03 -3.36 10.71
N TYR A 64 -18.86 -3.75 9.44
CA TYR A 64 -19.94 -3.73 8.46
C TYR A 64 -20.34 -5.12 7.95
N GLY A 65 -19.58 -6.18 8.24
CA GLY A 65 -19.72 -7.46 7.54
C GLY A 65 -19.01 -7.43 6.19
N GLU A 66 -18.67 -8.63 5.69
CA GLU A 66 -17.81 -8.83 4.52
C GLU A 66 -18.36 -8.13 3.27
N GLY A 67 -17.60 -7.18 2.72
CA GLY A 67 -17.94 -6.44 1.50
C GLY A 67 -19.02 -5.34 1.64
N GLU A 68 -19.59 -5.12 2.82
CA GLU A 68 -20.60 -4.07 3.05
C GLU A 68 -20.00 -2.72 3.52
N GLY A 69 -18.74 -2.74 3.93
CA GLY A 69 -18.00 -1.59 4.41
C GLY A 69 -17.34 -0.79 3.29
N SER A 70 -17.11 0.51 3.54
CA SER A 70 -16.18 1.32 2.75
C SER A 70 -15.52 2.36 3.65
N MET A 71 -14.33 2.85 3.27
CA MET A 71 -13.66 3.94 4.00
C MET A 71 -14.51 5.20 4.11
N ALA A 72 -15.29 5.52 3.06
CA ALA A 72 -16.18 6.69 3.07
C ALA A 72 -17.31 6.54 4.11
N ARG A 73 -17.92 5.34 4.19
CA ARG A 73 -18.93 5.02 5.20
C ARG A 73 -18.35 5.04 6.61
N LEU A 74 -17.19 4.40 6.80
CA LEU A 74 -16.49 4.40 8.09
C LEU A 74 -16.19 5.82 8.58
N ALA A 75 -15.71 6.69 7.72
CA ALA A 75 -15.47 8.07 8.08
C ALA A 75 -16.76 8.82 8.46
N GLY A 76 -17.88 8.52 7.79
CA GLY A 76 -19.20 9.04 8.13
C GLY A 76 -19.67 8.57 9.51
N ASP A 77 -19.55 7.27 9.78
CA ASP A 77 -20.03 6.64 11.01
C ASP A 77 -19.16 6.98 12.23
N ILE A 78 -17.85 7.24 12.03
CA ILE A 78 -17.00 7.82 13.08
C ILE A 78 -17.43 9.25 13.39
N ARG A 79 -17.69 10.08 12.37
CA ARG A 79 -18.12 11.49 12.58
C ARG A 79 -19.49 11.60 13.23
N SER A 80 -20.40 10.66 12.95
CA SER A 80 -21.72 10.61 13.58
C SER A 80 -21.70 10.01 14.99
N GLY A 81 -20.59 9.39 15.39
CA GLY A 81 -20.44 8.69 16.67
C GLY A 81 -21.05 7.29 16.70
N ALA A 82 -21.59 6.80 15.58
CA ALA A 82 -22.10 5.43 15.46
C ALA A 82 -20.97 4.39 15.62
N VAL A 83 -19.78 4.71 15.12
CA VAL A 83 -18.56 3.91 15.30
C VAL A 83 -17.57 4.69 16.16
N SER A 84 -17.12 4.09 17.26
CA SER A 84 -16.12 4.67 18.15
C SER A 84 -15.30 3.58 18.81
N GLU A 85 -14.23 3.94 19.52
CA GLU A 85 -13.42 3.00 20.29
C GLU A 85 -14.25 2.27 21.38
N ALA A 86 -15.36 2.88 21.83
CA ALA A 86 -16.26 2.27 22.80
C ALA A 86 -17.16 1.19 22.17
N SER A 87 -17.56 1.35 20.90
CA SER A 87 -18.33 0.33 20.18
C SER A 87 -17.46 -0.72 19.51
N HIS A 88 -16.25 -0.35 19.09
CA HIS A 88 -15.30 -1.21 18.41
C HIS A 88 -13.91 -1.03 19.01
N ALA A 89 -13.57 -1.91 19.95
CA ALA A 89 -12.24 -1.91 20.55
C ALA A 89 -11.17 -2.10 19.46
N LYS A 90 -10.05 -1.39 19.59
CA LYS A 90 -8.93 -1.35 18.64
C LYS A 90 -9.21 -0.61 17.33
N LEU A 91 -10.27 0.18 17.24
CA LEU A 91 -10.57 0.99 16.05
C LEU A 91 -9.38 1.89 15.68
N VAL A 92 -8.82 2.63 16.64
CA VAL A 92 -7.65 3.50 16.42
C VAL A 92 -6.42 2.70 16.00
N GLU A 93 -6.20 1.53 16.59
CA GLU A 93 -5.08 0.65 16.22
C GLU A 93 -5.22 0.15 14.77
N ASN A 94 -6.41 -0.29 14.38
CA ASN A 94 -6.68 -0.79 13.03
C ASN A 94 -6.61 0.32 11.98
N LEU A 95 -7.13 1.52 12.27
CA LEU A 95 -6.96 2.71 11.42
C LEU A 95 -5.48 3.04 11.22
N ARG A 96 -4.68 2.98 12.30
CA ARG A 96 -3.23 3.21 12.20
C ARG A 96 -2.55 2.14 11.33
N ARG A 97 -2.91 0.87 11.48
CA ARG A 97 -2.38 -0.22 10.65
C ARG A 97 -2.71 -0.02 9.17
N HIS A 98 -3.96 0.34 8.86
CA HIS A 98 -4.38 0.65 7.48
C HIS A 98 -3.57 1.81 6.89
N VAL A 99 -3.44 2.94 7.61
CA VAL A 99 -2.63 4.08 7.16
C VAL A 99 -1.17 3.70 6.98
N VAL A 100 -0.58 2.89 7.87
CA VAL A 100 0.79 2.41 7.72
C VAL A 100 0.93 1.52 6.48
N ALA A 101 -0.03 0.61 6.23
CA ALA A 101 -0.03 -0.24 5.03
C ALA A 101 -0.11 0.62 3.76
N GLU A 102 -1.02 1.59 3.69
CA GLU A 102 -1.15 2.52 2.57
C GLU A 102 0.15 3.31 2.34
N LEU A 103 0.78 3.78 3.42
CA LEU A 103 2.06 4.49 3.35
C LEU A 103 3.22 3.59 2.92
N LYS A 104 3.24 2.30 3.24
CA LYS A 104 4.25 1.36 2.74
C LYS A 104 4.19 1.23 1.21
N VAL A 105 2.98 1.27 0.65
CA VAL A 105 2.76 1.22 -0.80
C VAL A 105 3.14 2.56 -1.43
N ARG A 106 2.52 3.66 -0.99
CA ARG A 106 2.57 4.96 -1.67
C ARG A 106 3.81 5.80 -1.32
N ASN A 107 4.36 5.68 -0.12
CA ASN A 107 5.47 6.51 0.35
C ASN A 107 6.30 5.84 1.47
N PRO A 108 7.05 4.75 1.18
CA PRO A 108 7.81 4.02 2.19
C PRO A 108 8.96 4.84 2.81
N ARG A 109 9.44 5.88 2.12
CA ARG A 109 10.47 6.79 2.64
C ARG A 109 9.96 7.58 3.85
N PHE A 110 8.67 7.93 3.86
CA PHE A 110 8.04 8.64 4.95
C PHE A 110 8.06 7.82 6.26
N LEU A 111 7.79 6.52 6.20
CA LEU A 111 7.82 5.63 7.36
C LEU A 111 9.23 5.50 7.97
N LYS A 112 10.25 5.35 7.12
CA LYS A 112 11.65 5.29 7.55
C LYS A 112 12.10 6.55 8.29
N SER A 113 11.62 7.72 7.86
CA SER A 113 11.98 9.01 8.50
C SER A 113 11.39 9.20 9.91
N ARG A 114 10.38 8.42 10.30
CA ARG A 114 9.68 8.54 11.59
C ARG A 114 9.92 7.37 12.54
N GLY A 115 10.85 6.46 12.24
CA GLY A 115 11.17 5.33 13.11
C GLY A 115 10.06 4.29 13.23
N VAL A 116 9.04 4.34 12.37
CA VAL A 116 8.01 3.30 12.30
C VAL A 116 8.58 2.12 11.53
N THR A 117 9.28 1.24 12.26
CA THR A 117 9.60 -0.10 11.79
C THR A 117 8.36 -0.95 12.03
N GLY A 118 7.77 -1.45 10.95
CA GLY A 118 6.70 -2.44 11.01
C GLY A 118 7.24 -3.77 11.50
#